data_AF-A0A966Q3M0-F1
#
_entry.id   AF-A0A966Q3M0-F1
#
_cell.length_a   1.000
_cell.length_b   1.000
_cell.length_c   1.000
_cell.angle_alpha   90.00
_cell.angle_beta   90.00
_cell.angle_gamma   90.00
#
_symmetry.space_group_name_H-M   'P 1'
#
loop_
_entity.id
_entity.type
_entity.pdbx_description
1 polymer ?
#
loop_
_entity_poly.entity_id
_entity_poly.type
_entity_poly.pdbx_seq_one_letter_code
_entity_poly.pdbx_strand_id
1 'polypeptide(L)'
;MTQYNKVYFLHIPKTGGRFLTKYILNPIEDILRQNNTELVKLPENVLKHAGWDKCIDDNTYVISIFRDPVEHFVSIIAHMLASEKGLVNDSQNFIVKDNGKDLDIDKKEVYKTIDELKYLKNFQSQNFLLEPNGEPILHTSRRLYNHKLHFDTDLIYQRIQRTNLMVRHKNLKDIDYSS
;
A
#
# COMPACT_ATOMS: atom_id res chain seq x y z
N MET A 1 16.31 -19.11 -17.03
CA MET A 1 15.27 -18.17 -16.58
C MET A 1 14.93 -18.53 -15.15
N THR A 2 14.96 -17.57 -14.23
CA THR A 2 14.56 -17.81 -12.84
C THR A 2 13.06 -18.06 -12.82
N GLN A 3 12.65 -19.28 -12.47
CA GLN A 3 11.24 -19.64 -12.36
C GLN A 3 10.77 -19.27 -10.96
N TYR A 4 10.02 -18.18 -10.84
CA TYR A 4 9.38 -17.79 -9.59
C TYR A 4 8.26 -18.78 -9.25
N ASN A 5 8.16 -19.19 -8.00
CA ASN A 5 7.09 -20.07 -7.51
C ASN A 5 6.16 -19.37 -6.51
N LYS A 6 6.42 -18.10 -6.21
CA LYS A 6 5.61 -17.24 -5.34
C LYS A 6 5.40 -15.89 -6.00
N VAL A 7 4.25 -15.28 -5.76
CA VAL A 7 3.95 -13.88 -6.07
C VAL A 7 3.59 -13.19 -4.76
N TYR A 8 4.30 -12.11 -4.44
CA TYR A 8 4.01 -11.29 -3.26
C TYR A 8 3.61 -9.88 -3.69
N PHE A 9 2.48 -9.40 -3.19
CA PHE A 9 2.06 -8.02 -3.38
C PHE A 9 2.37 -7.16 -2.16
N LEU A 10 3.41 -6.32 -2.27
CA LEU A 10 3.75 -5.30 -1.28
C LEU A 10 2.73 -4.16 -1.36
N HIS A 11 1.63 -4.30 -0.63
CA HIS A 11 0.50 -3.38 -0.65
C HIS A 11 0.74 -2.13 0.21
N ILE A 12 1.26 -1.07 -0.42
CA ILE A 12 1.42 0.25 0.22
C ILE A 12 0.06 0.96 0.30
N PRO A 13 -0.37 1.47 1.46
CA PRO A 13 -1.63 2.20 1.61
C PRO A 13 -1.80 3.34 0.60
N LYS A 14 -3.04 3.54 0.13
CA LYS A 14 -3.45 4.70 -0.71
C LYS A 14 -2.77 4.81 -2.08
N THR A 15 -2.23 3.71 -2.59
CA THR A 15 -1.59 3.61 -3.92
C THR A 15 -2.48 2.94 -4.98
N GLY A 16 -3.72 2.59 -4.64
CA GLY A 16 -4.63 1.85 -5.54
C GLY A 16 -4.51 0.33 -5.47
N GLY A 17 -3.77 -0.20 -4.49
CA GLY A 17 -3.54 -1.64 -4.36
C GLY A 17 -4.81 -2.50 -4.28
N ARG A 18 -5.92 -1.97 -3.76
CA ARG A 18 -7.22 -2.65 -3.79
C ARG A 18 -7.68 -2.97 -5.22
N PHE A 19 -7.48 -2.07 -6.17
CA PHE A 19 -7.87 -2.29 -7.57
C PHE A 19 -7.00 -3.38 -8.20
N LEU A 20 -5.68 -3.32 -7.97
CA LEU A 20 -4.76 -4.37 -8.40
C LEU A 20 -5.16 -5.73 -7.81
N THR A 21 -5.46 -5.81 -6.51
CA THR A 21 -5.89 -7.06 -5.89
C THR A 21 -7.18 -7.58 -6.51
N LYS A 22 -8.24 -6.75 -6.58
CA LYS A 22 -9.57 -7.17 -7.02
C LYS A 22 -9.62 -7.56 -8.49
N TYR A 23 -8.98 -6.77 -9.36
CA TYR A 23 -9.16 -6.88 -10.81
C TYR A 23 -7.98 -7.52 -11.54
N ILE A 24 -6.84 -7.70 -10.87
CA ILE A 24 -5.66 -8.34 -11.49
C ILE A 24 -5.24 -9.58 -10.70
N LEU A 25 -4.91 -9.46 -9.42
CA LEU A 25 -4.34 -10.59 -8.66
C LEU A 25 -5.36 -11.70 -8.39
N ASN A 26 -6.58 -11.35 -7.96
CA ASN A 26 -7.61 -12.33 -7.68
C ASN A 26 -8.03 -13.10 -8.95
N PRO A 27 -8.29 -12.45 -10.11
CA PRO A 27 -8.65 -13.18 -11.33
C PRO A 27 -7.56 -14.13 -11.86
N ILE A 28 -6.28 -13.82 -11.66
CA ILE A 28 -5.19 -14.69 -12.11
C ILE A 28 -4.78 -15.75 -11.06
N GLU A 29 -5.37 -15.76 -9.86
CA GLU A 29 -4.95 -16.64 -8.77
C GLU A 29 -5.02 -18.12 -9.16
N ASP A 30 -6.10 -18.54 -9.82
CA ASP A 30 -6.26 -19.93 -10.26
C ASP A 30 -5.26 -20.31 -11.37
N ILE A 31 -4.91 -19.36 -12.25
CA ILE A 31 -3.88 -19.55 -13.28
C ILE A 31 -2.51 -19.73 -12.63
N LEU A 32 -2.17 -18.90 -11.63
CA LEU A 32 -0.93 -19.06 -10.87
C LEU A 32 -0.86 -20.44 -10.21
N ARG A 33 -1.96 -20.87 -9.58
CA ARG A 33 -2.05 -22.18 -8.91
C ARG A 33 -1.87 -23.35 -9.88
N GLN A 34 -2.47 -23.29 -11.07
CA GLN A 34 -2.31 -24.30 -12.12
C GLN A 34 -0.85 -24.41 -12.62
N ASN A 35 -0.07 -23.35 -12.46
CA ASN A 35 1.35 -23.28 -12.85
C ASN A 35 2.30 -23.43 -11.64
N ASN A 36 1.85 -24.05 -10.54
CA ASN A 36 2.63 -24.25 -9.31
C ASN A 36 3.24 -22.96 -8.75
N THR A 37 2.52 -21.84 -8.90
CA THR A 37 2.90 -20.53 -8.36
C THR A 37 1.88 -20.10 -7.31
N GLU A 38 2.34 -19.79 -6.10
CA GLU A 38 1.49 -19.34 -5.01
C GLU A 38 1.33 -17.82 -5.03
N LEU A 39 0.11 -17.31 -4.97
CA LEU A 39 -0.12 -15.92 -4.58
C LEU A 39 -0.07 -15.83 -3.05
N VAL A 40 1.03 -15.32 -2.51
CA VAL A 40 1.28 -15.26 -1.08
C VAL A 40 0.23 -14.35 -0.42
N LYS A 41 -0.54 -14.94 0.50
CA LYS A 41 -1.50 -14.23 1.34
C LYS A 41 -0.87 -13.98 2.70
N LEU A 42 -1.01 -12.75 3.20
CA LEU A 42 -0.63 -12.45 4.58
C LEU A 42 -1.50 -13.30 5.54
N PRO A 43 -0.94 -13.82 6.64
CA PRO A 43 -1.70 -14.53 7.66
C PRO A 43 -2.91 -13.71 8.16
N GLU A 44 -3.99 -14.37 8.60
CA GLU A 44 -5.21 -13.68 9.05
C GLU A 44 -4.98 -12.69 10.20
N ASN A 45 -3.96 -12.94 11.04
CA ASN A 45 -3.55 -12.09 12.14
C ASN A 45 -2.62 -10.93 11.73
N VAL A 46 -2.27 -10.83 10.44
CA VAL A 46 -1.44 -9.76 9.89
C VAL A 46 -2.30 -8.78 9.11
N LEU A 47 -2.14 -7.50 9.41
CA LEU A 47 -2.89 -6.44 8.73
C LEU A 47 -2.52 -6.38 7.25
N LYS A 48 -3.48 -6.00 6.39
CA LYS A 48 -3.36 -5.94 4.91
C LYS A 48 -2.22 -5.05 4.38
N HIS A 49 -1.56 -4.29 5.25
CA HIS A 49 -0.43 -3.41 4.96
C HIS A 49 0.74 -3.77 5.86
N ALA A 50 1.42 -4.86 5.56
CA ALA A 50 2.40 -5.46 6.45
C ALA A 50 3.86 -5.11 6.12
N GLY A 51 4.11 -4.42 5.01
CA GLY A 51 5.46 -4.10 4.56
C GLY A 51 6.17 -5.30 3.94
N TRP A 52 7.48 -5.39 4.12
CA TRP A 52 8.35 -6.44 3.58
C TRP A 52 8.26 -7.70 4.45
N ASP A 53 7.57 -8.73 3.96
CA ASP A 53 7.41 -9.98 4.69
C ASP A 53 8.66 -10.87 4.59
N LYS A 54 8.96 -11.61 5.65
CA LYS A 54 10.08 -12.55 5.74
C LYS A 54 9.99 -13.74 4.76
N CYS A 55 8.81 -14.01 4.18
CA CYS A 55 8.62 -15.06 3.19
C CYS A 55 9.15 -14.69 1.79
N ILE A 56 9.53 -13.42 1.58
CA ILE A 56 10.12 -12.96 0.32
C ILE A 56 11.56 -13.48 0.21
N ASP A 57 11.80 -14.33 -0.77
CA ASP A 57 13.12 -14.88 -1.11
C ASP A 57 13.41 -14.76 -2.61
N ASP A 58 14.45 -15.42 -3.10
CA ASP A 58 14.86 -15.37 -4.51
C ASP A 58 13.83 -15.97 -5.48
N ASN A 59 12.92 -16.80 -4.99
CA ASN A 59 11.86 -17.44 -5.78
C ASN A 59 10.54 -16.65 -5.76
N THR A 60 10.50 -15.51 -5.08
CA THR A 60 9.32 -14.63 -5.00
C THR A 60 9.32 -13.55 -6.09
N TYR A 61 8.26 -13.47 -6.89
CA TYR A 61 7.98 -12.34 -7.76
C TYR A 61 7.29 -11.24 -6.95
N VAL A 62 7.96 -10.10 -6.77
CA VAL A 62 7.45 -9.00 -5.93
C VAL A 62 6.79 -7.91 -6.78
N ILE A 63 5.55 -7.59 -6.46
CA ILE A 63 4.77 -6.50 -7.07
C ILE A 63 4.60 -5.39 -6.04
N SER A 64 4.76 -4.14 -6.45
CA SER A 64 4.37 -2.99 -5.64
C SER A 64 3.81 -1.85 -6.50
N ILE A 65 3.09 -0.94 -5.87
CA ILE A 65 2.47 0.20 -6.54
C ILE A 65 2.94 1.47 -5.84
N PHE A 66 3.41 2.43 -6.63
CA PHE A 66 3.72 3.77 -6.16
C PHE A 66 2.69 4.76 -6.65
N ARG A 67 2.44 5.75 -5.81
CA ARG A 67 1.70 6.94 -6.17
C ARG A 67 2.62 8.15 -6.07
N ASP A 68 2.34 9.17 -6.89
CA ASP A 68 2.99 10.46 -6.73
C ASP A 68 2.94 10.89 -5.25
N PRO A 69 4.06 11.33 -4.64
CA PRO A 69 4.10 11.63 -3.20
C PRO A 69 3.06 12.67 -2.75
N VAL A 70 2.76 13.68 -3.58
CA VAL A 70 1.78 14.72 -3.25
C VAL A 70 0.38 14.13 -3.31
N GLU A 71 0.04 13.40 -4.37
CA GLU A 71 -1.26 12.74 -4.47
C GLU A 71 -1.47 11.68 -3.38
N HIS A 72 -0.41 10.93 -3.04
CA HIS A 72 -0.42 9.91 -1.99
C HIS A 72 -0.76 10.55 -0.65
N PHE A 73 -0.09 11.65 -0.33
CA PHE A 73 -0.26 12.38 0.91
C PHE A 73 -1.68 12.99 1.02
N VAL A 74 -2.15 13.67 -0.02
CA VAL A 74 -3.54 14.21 -0.06
C VAL A 74 -4.57 13.10 0.08
N SER A 75 -4.34 11.94 -0.54
CA SER A 75 -5.21 10.78 -0.45
C SER A 75 -5.30 10.19 0.96
N ILE A 76 -4.23 10.27 1.75
CA ILE A 76 -4.24 9.88 3.17
C ILE A 76 -5.13 10.84 3.96
N ILE A 77 -4.94 12.15 3.81
CA ILE A 77 -5.74 13.17 4.50
C ILE A 77 -7.22 13.00 4.17
N ALA A 78 -7.56 12.87 2.88
CA ALA A 78 -8.92 12.66 2.43
C ALA A 78 -9.56 11.42 3.07
N HIS A 79 -8.77 10.35 3.24
CA HIS A 79 -9.27 9.13 3.88
C HIS A 79 -9.49 9.30 5.39
N MET A 80 -8.59 10.01 6.08
CA MET A 80 -8.73 10.31 7.51
C MET A 80 -9.99 11.14 7.77
N LEU A 81 -10.17 12.22 7.01
CA LEU A 81 -11.35 13.08 7.12
C LEU A 81 -12.64 12.35 6.75
N ALA A 82 -12.62 11.50 5.71
CA ALA A 82 -13.76 10.65 5.39
C ALA A 82 -14.10 9.71 6.55
N SER A 83 -13.09 9.14 7.20
CA SER A 83 -13.27 8.23 8.34
C SER A 83 -13.87 8.96 9.54
N GLU A 84 -13.36 10.15 9.87
CA GLU A 84 -13.88 10.99 10.96
C GLU A 84 -15.32 11.40 10.73
N LYS A 85 -15.71 11.65 9.48
CA LYS A 85 -17.08 11.97 9.08
C LYS A 85 -17.99 10.75 8.92
N GLY A 86 -17.50 9.52 9.15
CA GLY A 86 -18.27 8.28 8.96
C GLY A 86 -18.68 8.01 7.50
N LEU A 87 -17.95 8.59 6.54
CA LEU A 87 -18.21 8.45 5.10
C LEU A 87 -17.57 7.21 4.50
N VAL A 88 -16.70 6.54 5.27
CA VAL A 88 -16.03 5.30 4.89
C VAL A 88 -16.98 4.14 5.11
N ASN A 89 -17.32 3.44 4.03
CA ASN A 89 -18.16 2.25 4.12
C ASN A 89 -17.32 0.98 4.26
N ASP A 90 -17.10 0.54 5.49
CA ASP A 90 -16.31 -0.68 5.79
C ASP A 90 -16.91 -1.94 5.16
N SER A 91 -18.24 -2.04 5.06
CA SER A 91 -18.93 -3.21 4.47
C SER A 91 -18.87 -3.23 2.94
N GLN A 92 -18.60 -2.09 2.30
CA GLN A 92 -18.37 -1.97 0.87
C GLN A 92 -16.91 -1.68 0.54
N ASN A 93 -15.98 -2.31 1.26
CA ASN A 93 -14.55 -2.16 1.02
C ASN A 93 -14.08 -0.71 1.11
N PHE A 94 -14.45 0.04 2.14
CA PHE A 94 -13.99 1.42 2.39
C PHE A 94 -14.24 2.38 1.22
N ILE A 95 -15.32 2.17 0.43
CA ILE A 95 -15.78 3.16 -0.55
C ILE A 95 -16.23 4.38 0.23
N VAL A 96 -15.74 5.56 -0.17
CA VAL A 96 -16.27 6.81 0.35
C VAL A 96 -17.63 7.01 -0.31
N LYS A 97 -18.70 7.11 0.50
CA LYS A 97 -20.04 7.43 -0.02
C LYS A 97 -19.92 8.75 -0.78
N ASP A 98 -20.23 8.71 -2.07
CA ASP A 98 -20.04 9.86 -2.97
C ASP A 98 -21.13 10.91 -2.73
N ASN A 99 -20.93 11.68 -1.68
CA ASN A 99 -21.58 12.98 -1.52
C ASN A 99 -20.53 14.00 -1.91
N GLY A 100 -20.34 14.29 -3.20
CA GLY A 100 -19.23 15.08 -3.75
C GLY A 100 -18.94 16.47 -3.14
N LYS A 101 -19.72 16.94 -2.15
CA LYS A 101 -19.47 18.14 -1.34
C LYS A 101 -18.85 17.88 0.04
N ASP A 102 -18.94 16.66 0.58
CA ASP A 102 -18.51 16.34 1.95
C ASP A 102 -16.99 16.08 2.05
N LEU A 103 -16.32 15.92 0.90
CA LEU A 103 -14.89 15.69 0.75
C LEU A 103 -14.11 16.91 0.22
N ASP A 104 -14.74 18.07 0.13
CA ASP A 104 -13.99 19.30 -0.14
C ASP A 104 -13.14 19.64 1.09
N ILE A 105 -11.82 19.48 0.95
CA ILE A 105 -10.87 19.71 2.04
C ILE A 105 -10.32 21.11 1.89
N ASP A 106 -10.59 21.97 2.87
CA ASP A 106 -10.00 23.30 2.88
C ASP A 106 -8.47 23.22 2.92
N LYS A 107 -7.81 24.06 2.14
CA LYS A 107 -6.35 24.09 2.03
C LYS A 107 -5.67 24.29 3.39
N LYS A 108 -6.27 25.04 4.32
CA LYS A 108 -5.74 25.23 5.67
C LYS A 108 -5.76 23.93 6.48
N GLU A 109 -6.80 23.12 6.32
CA GLU A 109 -6.88 21.81 6.98
C GLU A 109 -5.76 20.90 6.46
N VAL A 110 -5.51 20.88 5.14
CA VAL A 110 -4.37 20.14 4.56
C VAL A 110 -3.04 20.57 5.19
N TYR A 111 -2.77 21.88 5.31
CA TYR A 111 -1.51 22.34 5.90
C TYR A 111 -1.38 22.03 7.39
N LYS A 112 -2.47 22.15 8.16
CA LYS A 112 -2.47 21.77 9.57
C LYS A 112 -2.14 20.28 9.73
N THR A 113 -2.77 19.44 8.93
CA THR A 113 -2.54 17.99 8.96
C THR A 113 -1.15 17.60 8.45
N ILE A 114 -0.54 18.35 7.52
CA ILE A 114 0.87 18.15 7.09
C ILE A 114 1.82 18.13 8.27
N ASP A 115 1.69 19.09 9.18
CA ASP A 115 2.58 19.19 10.32
C ASP A 115 2.42 18.01 11.30
N GLU A 116 1.19 17.55 11.51
CA GLU A 116 0.86 16.40 12.34
C GLU A 116 1.31 15.06 11.70
N LEU A 117 1.33 15.00 10.37
CA LEU A 117 1.66 13.82 9.59
C LEU A 117 3.09 13.79 9.06
N LYS A 118 4.01 14.60 9.60
CA LYS A 118 5.43 14.62 9.16
C LYS A 118 6.11 13.25 9.18
N TYR A 119 5.66 12.33 10.04
CA TYR A 119 6.16 10.95 10.08
C TYR A 119 5.87 10.15 8.80
N LEU A 120 4.89 10.59 8.00
CA LEU A 120 4.59 10.02 6.68
C LEU A 120 5.57 10.46 5.59
N LYS A 121 6.54 11.33 5.89
CA LYS A 121 7.61 11.65 4.97
C LYS A 121 8.33 10.34 4.60
N ASN A 122 8.39 10.06 3.29
CA ASN A 122 8.95 8.82 2.76
C ASN A 122 8.19 7.54 3.14
N PHE A 123 6.92 7.63 3.56
CA PHE A 123 6.16 6.46 4.02
C PHE A 123 6.12 5.32 2.99
N GLN A 124 5.97 5.63 1.70
CA GLN A 124 5.98 4.63 0.64
C GLN A 124 7.31 3.84 0.61
N SER A 125 8.46 4.50 0.83
CA SER A 125 9.75 3.80 0.88
C SER A 125 9.96 3.07 2.21
N GLN A 126 9.42 3.58 3.32
CA GLN A 126 9.46 2.89 4.63
C GLN A 126 8.78 1.51 4.56
N ASN A 127 7.76 1.32 3.70
CA ASN A 127 7.11 0.02 3.54
C ASN A 127 8.05 -1.07 2.97
N PHE A 128 9.17 -0.69 2.35
CA PHE A 128 10.22 -1.63 1.95
C PHE A 128 11.14 -2.01 3.11
N LEU A 129 11.19 -1.23 4.19
CA LEU A 129 12.00 -1.55 5.37
C LEU A 129 11.21 -2.30 6.43
N LEU A 130 9.99 -1.83 6.69
CA LEU A 130 9.15 -2.31 7.79
C LEU A 130 8.65 -3.72 7.53
N GLU A 131 8.60 -4.52 8.58
CA GLU A 131 8.16 -5.92 8.53
C GLU A 131 6.88 -6.10 9.36
N PRO A 132 6.08 -7.15 9.08
CA PRO A 132 4.91 -7.46 9.88
C PRO A 132 5.28 -7.71 11.34
N ASN A 133 4.73 -6.92 12.25
CA ASN A 133 5.00 -7.03 13.70
C ASN A 133 3.72 -7.12 14.55
N GLY A 134 2.56 -7.38 13.92
CA GLY A 134 1.25 -7.39 14.58
C GLY A 134 0.63 -6.00 14.80
N GLU A 135 1.34 -4.92 14.47
CA GLU A 135 0.82 -3.54 14.53
C GLU A 135 0.56 -3.00 13.12
N PRO A 136 -0.33 -2.00 12.96
CA PRO A 136 -0.44 -1.27 11.71
C PRO A 136 0.89 -0.61 11.35
N ILE A 137 1.35 -0.78 10.11
CA ILE A 137 2.62 -0.21 9.63
C ILE A 137 2.70 1.31 9.82
N LEU A 138 1.55 1.98 9.80
CA LEU A 138 1.39 3.40 10.11
C LEU A 138 1.82 3.74 11.55
N HIS A 139 1.45 2.91 12.52
CA HIS A 139 1.83 3.08 13.93
C HIS A 139 3.33 2.86 14.10
N THR A 140 3.88 1.83 13.44
CA THR A 140 5.32 1.57 13.44
C THR A 140 6.09 2.75 12.86
N SER A 141 5.67 3.28 11.71
CA SER A 141 6.24 4.48 11.08
C SER A 141 6.23 5.69 12.04
N ARG A 142 5.08 5.98 12.67
CA ARG A 142 4.96 7.06 13.65
C ARG A 142 5.89 6.89 14.84
N ARG A 143 5.99 5.66 15.38
CA ARG A 143 6.89 5.35 16.50
C ARG A 143 8.35 5.61 16.13
N LEU A 144 8.81 5.10 14.98
CA LEU A 144 10.20 5.28 14.53
C LEU A 144 10.54 6.76 14.33
N TYR A 145 9.63 7.53 13.73
CA TYR A 145 9.78 8.98 13.57
C TYR A 145 9.91 9.70 14.92
N ASN A 146 9.02 9.40 15.88
CA ASN A 146 9.04 10.02 17.20
C ASN A 146 10.33 9.72 17.97
N HIS A 147 10.94 8.56 17.76
CA HIS A 147 12.22 8.17 18.36
C HIS A 147 13.44 8.63 17.55
N LYS A 148 13.24 9.39 16.47
CA LYS A 148 14.30 9.87 15.57
C LYS A 148 15.21 8.76 15.03
N LEU A 149 14.66 7.57 14.85
CA LEU A 149 15.41 6.44 14.32
C LEU A 149 15.68 6.65 12.83
N HIS A 150 16.92 6.45 12.43
CA HIS A 150 17.30 6.51 11.02
C HIS A 150 16.83 5.24 10.29
N PHE A 151 16.27 5.46 9.11
CA PHE A 151 15.90 4.36 8.22
C PHE A 151 17.14 3.91 7.45
N ASP A 152 17.34 2.60 7.36
CA ASP A 152 18.38 2.00 6.54
C ASP A 152 18.04 2.22 5.06
N THR A 153 18.64 3.28 4.48
CA THR A 153 18.39 3.68 3.10
C THR A 153 18.91 2.65 2.11
N ASP A 154 20.02 1.99 2.44
CA ASP A 154 20.65 1.03 1.54
C ASP A 154 19.79 -0.23 1.43
N LEU A 155 19.27 -0.72 2.56
CA LEU A 155 18.32 -1.84 2.56
C LEU A 155 17.02 -1.49 1.82
N ILE A 156 16.50 -0.26 1.98
CA ILE A 156 15.35 0.21 1.20
C ILE A 156 15.65 0.15 -0.30
N TYR A 157 16.80 0.67 -0.73
CA TYR A 157 17.17 0.66 -2.15
C TYR A 157 17.33 -0.77 -2.69
N GLN A 158 17.99 -1.65 -1.94
CA GLN A 158 18.15 -3.06 -2.31
C GLN A 158 16.79 -3.75 -2.48
N ARG A 159 15.85 -3.53 -1.55
CA ARG A 159 14.50 -4.12 -1.61
C ARG A 159 13.63 -3.51 -2.73
N ILE A 160 13.80 -2.21 -3.03
CA ILE A 160 13.18 -1.59 -4.22
C ILE A 160 13.74 -2.23 -5.50
N GLN A 161 15.06 -2.41 -5.61
CA GLN A 161 15.68 -3.07 -6.76
C GLN A 161 15.22 -4.52 -6.93
N ARG A 162 14.90 -5.21 -5.83
CA ARG A 162 14.36 -6.56 -5.84
C ARG A 162 12.90 -6.64 -6.35
N THR A 163 12.20 -5.51 -6.45
CA THR A 163 10.80 -5.48 -6.90
C THR A 163 10.73 -5.74 -8.41
N ASN A 164 10.03 -6.81 -8.80
CA ASN A 164 9.92 -7.24 -10.19
C ASN A 164 9.00 -6.34 -11.02
N LEU A 165 7.88 -5.90 -10.43
CA LEU A 165 6.92 -5.03 -11.10
C LEU A 165 6.56 -3.85 -10.20
N MET A 166 6.93 -2.66 -10.66
CA MET A 166 6.57 -1.40 -10.02
C MET A 166 5.56 -0.65 -10.88
N VAL A 167 4.30 -0.64 -10.43
CA VAL A 167 3.20 0.00 -11.16
C VAL A 167 3.03 1.44 -10.67
N ARG A 168 2.84 2.39 -11.59
CA ARG A 168 2.40 3.75 -11.22
C ARG A 168 0.90 3.74 -11.04
N HIS A 169 0.40 4.28 -9.93
CA HIS A 169 -1.04 4.39 -9.64
C HIS A 169 -1.86 4.93 -10.80
N LYS A 170 -1.36 5.94 -11.53
CA LYS A 170 -2.05 6.50 -12.69
C LYS A 170 -2.35 5.47 -13.78
N ASN A 171 -1.48 4.48 -13.98
CA ASN A 171 -1.66 3.44 -14.99
C ASN A 171 -2.78 2.46 -14.62
N LEU A 172 -3.19 2.40 -13.34
CA LEU A 172 -4.35 1.61 -12.92
C LEU A 172 -5.67 2.31 -13.27
N LYS A 173 -5.68 3.64 -13.37
CA LYS A 173 -6.93 4.38 -13.65
C LYS A 173 -7.48 4.10 -15.04
N ASP A 174 -6.58 3.76 -15.96
CA ASP A 174 -6.89 3.59 -17.39
C ASP A 174 -7.20 2.13 -17.77
N ILE A 175 -7.27 1.21 -16.79
CA ILE A 175 -7.60 -0.19 -17.02
C ILE A 175 -9.11 -0.31 -17.25
N ASP A 176 -9.51 -1.05 -18.28
CA ASP A 176 -10.90 -1.43 -18.50
C ASP A 176 -11.32 -2.49 -17.47
N TYR A 177 -12.29 -2.15 -16.63
CA TYR A 177 -12.80 -2.99 -15.55
C TYR A 177 -14.13 -3.67 -15.88
N SER A 178 -14.57 -3.61 -17.15
CA SER A 178 -15.88 -4.12 -17.60
C SER A 178 -15.94 -5.63 -17.90
N SER A 179 -14.81 -6.34 -17.74
CA SER A 179 -14.70 -7.80 -17.90
C SER A 179 -15.23 -8.59 -16.72
#